data_AF-A0A6J4E141-F1
#
_entry.id   AF-A0A6J4E141-F1
#
_cell.length_a   1.000
_cell.length_b   1.000
_cell.length_c   1.000
_cell.angle_alpha   90.00
_cell.angle_beta   90.00
_cell.angle_gamma   90.00
#
_symmetry.space_group_name_H-M   'P 1'
#
loop_
_entity.id
_entity.type
_entity.pdbx_description
1 polymer ?
#
loop_
_entity_poly.entity_id
_entity_poly.type
_entity_poly.pdbx_seq_one_letter_code
_entity_poly.pdbx_strand_id
1 'polypeptide(L)'
;MQNLTLEFEENAAEFYIASLARGILEGIKSGALTAETGIWSLGRPVLRNALAITSISTELTEVLEGFDELDALAELGIDPRPTLQRMIDALDRCQRSTDNRETSLIIRAFSAP
;
A
#
# COMPACT_ATOMS: atom_id res chain seq x y z
N MET A 1 9.15 7.86 27.82
CA MET A 1 9.05 7.57 26.36
C MET A 1 7.58 7.62 26.01
N GLN A 2 7.15 8.49 25.10
CA GLN A 2 5.75 8.53 24.65
C GLN A 2 5.52 7.36 23.69
N ASN A 3 4.45 6.61 23.91
CA ASN A 3 4.02 5.56 23.00
C ASN A 3 2.93 6.12 22.11
N LEU A 4 3.10 5.99 20.80
CA LEU A 4 2.09 6.33 19.79
C LEU A 4 1.44 5.04 19.31
N THR A 5 0.12 4.95 19.45
CA THR A 5 -0.68 3.86 18.90
C THR A 5 -1.52 4.40 17.76
N LEU A 6 -1.38 3.78 16.58
CA LEU A 6 -2.24 3.99 15.43
C LEU A 6 -3.43 3.03 15.56
N GLU A 7 -4.62 3.58 15.75
CA GLU A 7 -5.87 2.83 15.78
C GLU A 7 -6.61 3.05 14.46
N PHE A 8 -7.03 1.93 13.87
CA PHE A 8 -7.85 1.91 12.66
C PHE A 8 -9.24 1.44 13.06
N GLU A 9 -10.29 2.07 12.52
CA GLU A 9 -11.64 1.53 12.66
C GLU A 9 -11.73 0.12 12.06
N GLU A 10 -12.70 -0.68 12.53
CA GLU A 10 -12.96 -2.00 11.93
C GLU A 10 -13.11 -1.85 10.41
N ASN A 11 -12.36 -2.66 9.67
CA ASN A 11 -12.33 -2.69 8.19
C ASN A 11 -11.61 -1.53 7.49
N ALA A 12 -10.92 -0.63 8.19
CA ALA A 12 -10.17 0.45 7.54
C ALA A 12 -8.78 0.04 7.02
N ALA A 13 -8.29 -1.16 7.35
CA ALA A 13 -6.96 -1.64 6.97
C ALA A 13 -6.70 -1.56 5.46
N GLU A 14 -7.67 -1.98 4.63
CA GLU A 14 -7.58 -1.92 3.17
C GLU A 14 -7.36 -0.48 2.68
N PHE A 15 -8.11 0.48 3.21
CA PHE A 15 -7.96 1.89 2.84
C PHE A 15 -6.53 2.40 3.11
N TYR A 16 -5.95 2.07 4.28
CA TYR A 16 -4.61 2.52 4.64
C TYR A 16 -3.51 1.84 3.84
N ILE A 17 -3.61 0.53 3.64
CA ILE A 17 -2.63 -0.22 2.85
C ILE A 17 -2.69 0.26 1.39
N ALA A 18 -3.88 0.47 0.84
CA ALA A 18 -4.05 1.03 -0.50
C ALA A 18 -3.48 2.44 -0.60
N SER A 19 -3.67 3.28 0.42
CA SER A 19 -3.11 4.64 0.47
C SER A 19 -1.57 4.62 0.47
N LEU A 20 -0.97 3.72 1.25
CA LEU A 20 0.49 3.55 1.30
C LEU A 20 1.04 3.03 -0.03
N ALA A 21 0.42 1.98 -0.59
CA ALA A 21 0.79 1.43 -1.89
C ALA A 21 0.71 2.49 -2.99
N ARG A 22 -0.35 3.31 -2.97
CA ARG A 22 -0.54 4.37 -3.97
C ARG A 22 0.53 5.44 -3.86
N GLY A 23 0.88 5.86 -2.65
CA GLY A 23 1.96 6.82 -2.43
C GLY A 23 3.29 6.33 -3.01
N ILE A 24 3.62 5.05 -2.85
CA ILE A 24 4.81 4.45 -3.43
C ILE A 24 4.74 4.46 -4.96
N LEU A 25 3.63 4.00 -5.55
CA LEU A 25 3.47 3.95 -7.01
C LEU A 25 3.51 5.35 -7.66
N GLU A 26 2.91 6.36 -7.04
CA GLU A 26 2.98 7.76 -7.52
C GLU A 26 4.41 8.32 -7.39
N GLY A 27 5.14 7.94 -6.33
CA GLY A 27 6.56 8.25 -6.18
C GLY A 27 7.41 7.60 -7.26
N ILE A 28 7.13 6.34 -7.62
CA ILE A 28 7.80 5.65 -8.73
C ILE A 28 7.46 6.33 -10.06
N LYS A 29 6.17 6.60 -10.31
CA LYS A 29 5.68 7.23 -11.54
C LYS A 29 6.28 8.63 -11.77
N SER A 30 6.49 9.40 -10.70
CA SER A 30 7.14 10.73 -10.76
C SER A 30 8.67 10.66 -10.84
N GLY A 31 9.27 9.49 -10.70
CA GLY A 31 10.73 9.30 -10.65
C GLY A 31 11.37 9.70 -9.32
N ALA A 32 10.57 10.00 -8.29
CA ALA A 32 11.05 10.31 -6.94
C ALA A 32 11.49 9.05 -6.17
N LEU A 33 10.93 7.88 -6.51
CA LEU A 33 11.26 6.57 -5.95
C LEU A 33 11.67 5.61 -7.06
N THR A 34 12.51 4.62 -6.71
CA THR A 34 12.85 3.49 -7.59
C THR A 34 11.83 2.37 -7.46
N ALA A 35 11.74 1.49 -8.47
CA ALA A 35 10.85 0.31 -8.45
C ALA A 35 11.08 -0.58 -7.21
N GLU A 36 12.35 -0.79 -6.84
CA GLU A 36 12.76 -1.51 -5.63
C GLU A 36 12.11 -0.98 -4.33
N THR A 37 11.68 0.30 -4.29
CA THR A 37 11.02 0.86 -3.10
C THR A 37 9.77 0.06 -2.73
N GLY A 38 9.03 -0.46 -3.70
CA GLY A 38 7.90 -1.35 -3.48
C GLY A 38 8.29 -2.66 -2.79
N ILE A 39 9.39 -3.28 -3.24
CA ILE A 39 9.94 -4.52 -2.69
C ILE A 39 10.40 -4.31 -1.25
N TRP A 40 11.16 -3.25 -0.99
CA TRP A 40 11.73 -2.96 0.33
C TRP A 40 10.73 -2.37 1.34
N SER A 41 9.52 -2.03 0.92
CA SER A 41 8.45 -1.56 1.79
C SER A 41 7.35 -2.62 1.94
N LEU A 42 6.47 -2.71 0.93
CA LEU A 42 5.28 -3.55 0.96
C LEU A 42 5.56 -5.00 0.62
N GLY A 43 6.61 -5.25 -0.17
CA GLY A 43 7.06 -6.59 -0.55
C GLY A 43 7.78 -7.36 0.57
N ARG A 44 8.09 -6.73 1.71
CA ARG A 44 8.85 -7.38 2.79
C ARG A 44 8.08 -8.58 3.37
N PRO A 45 8.75 -9.74 3.61
CA PRO A 45 8.08 -10.94 4.14
C PRO A 45 7.31 -10.73 5.44
N VAL A 46 7.85 -9.91 6.35
CA VAL A 46 7.19 -9.59 7.63
C VAL A 46 5.84 -8.92 7.39
N LEU A 47 5.77 -7.97 6.45
CA LEU A 47 4.51 -7.31 6.13
C LEU A 47 3.58 -8.25 5.35
N ARG A 48 4.08 -8.94 4.32
CA ARG A 48 3.28 -9.92 3.55
C ARG A 48 2.62 -10.97 4.43
N ASN A 49 3.34 -11.51 5.42
CA ASN A 49 2.79 -12.47 6.37
C ASN A 49 1.70 -11.86 7.26
N ALA A 50 1.85 -10.60 7.69
CA ALA A 50 0.82 -9.90 8.44
C ALA A 50 -0.42 -9.61 7.59
N LEU A 51 -0.23 -9.30 6.31
CA LEU A 51 -1.32 -9.05 5.36
C LEU A 51 -2.09 -10.33 5.01
N ALA A 52 -1.44 -11.49 4.98
CA ALA A 52 -2.09 -12.78 4.70
C ALA A 52 -3.20 -13.16 5.71
N ILE A 53 -3.16 -12.60 6.92
CA ILE A 53 -4.19 -12.79 7.95
C ILE A 53 -5.11 -11.57 8.10
N THR A 54 -4.89 -10.52 7.30
CA THR A 54 -5.70 -9.31 7.29
C THR A 54 -6.80 -9.45 6.22
N SER A 55 -8.02 -9.04 6.54
CA SER A 55 -9.09 -9.01 5.54
C SER A 55 -8.87 -7.82 4.59
N ILE A 56 -8.33 -8.10 3.41
CA ILE A 56 -8.16 -7.16 2.30
C ILE A 56 -8.72 -7.76 1.01
N SER A 57 -9.14 -6.91 0.08
CA SER A 57 -9.63 -7.34 -1.22
C SER A 57 -8.56 -8.08 -2.04
N THR A 58 -9.04 -8.96 -2.95
CA THR A 58 -8.19 -9.61 -3.95
C THR A 58 -7.48 -8.58 -4.83
N GLU A 59 -8.18 -7.49 -5.18
CA GLU A 59 -7.62 -6.42 -6.01
C GLU A 59 -6.42 -5.73 -5.32
N LEU A 60 -6.51 -5.44 -4.02
CA LEU A 60 -5.36 -4.93 -3.28
C LEU A 60 -4.23 -5.96 -3.20
N THR A 61 -4.56 -7.24 -2.98
CA THR A 61 -3.56 -8.32 -2.93
C THR A 61 -2.76 -8.40 -4.23
N GLU A 62 -3.44 -8.37 -5.38
CA GLU A 62 -2.80 -8.41 -6.70
C GLU A 62 -1.86 -7.21 -6.93
N VAL A 63 -2.25 -6.01 -6.48
CA VAL A 63 -1.37 -4.83 -6.57
C VAL A 63 -0.13 -5.00 -5.70
N LEU A 64 -0.28 -5.55 -4.49
CA LEU A 64 0.85 -5.78 -3.58
C LEU A 64 1.81 -6.85 -4.11
N GLU A 65 1.27 -7.83 -4.82
CA GLU A 65 2.07 -8.84 -5.51
C GLU A 65 2.84 -8.22 -6.67
N GLY A 66 2.21 -7.42 -7.52
CA GLY A 66 2.83 -6.81 -8.71
C GLY A 66 3.91 -5.75 -8.48
N PHE A 67 4.34 -5.47 -7.23
CA PHE A 67 5.49 -4.59 -6.98
C PHE A 67 6.81 -5.20 -7.47
N ASP A 68 6.94 -6.52 -7.48
CA ASP A 68 8.11 -7.21 -8.06
C ASP A 68 8.11 -7.14 -9.60
N GLU A 69 6.94 -7.16 -10.22
CA GLU A 69 6.75 -7.00 -11.67
C GLU A 69 7.34 -5.67 -12.16
N LEU A 70 7.17 -4.58 -11.39
CA LEU A 70 7.71 -3.27 -11.76
C LEU A 70 9.24 -3.25 -11.85
N ASP A 71 9.91 -3.97 -10.96
CA ASP A 71 11.36 -4.09 -10.95
C ASP A 71 11.83 -4.96 -12.12
N ALA A 72 11.17 -6.10 -12.35
CA ALA A 72 11.43 -6.98 -13.48
C ALA A 72 11.24 -6.27 -14.84
N LEU A 73 10.20 -5.44 -14.98
CA LEU A 73 9.97 -4.63 -16.19
C LEU A 73 11.12 -3.65 -16.43
N ALA A 74 11.60 -2.99 -15.36
CA ALA A 74 12.73 -2.08 -15.43
C ALA A 74 14.02 -2.79 -15.85
N GLU A 75 14.31 -3.97 -15.28
CA GLU A 75 15.46 -4.81 -15.65
C GLU A 75 15.43 -5.26 -17.12
N LEU A 76 14.23 -5.55 -17.65
CA LEU A 76 14.02 -5.97 -19.03
C LEU A 76 13.99 -4.79 -20.03
N GLY A 77 14.11 -3.55 -19.56
CA GLY A 77 14.02 -2.34 -20.39
C GLY A 77 12.63 -2.10 -20.98
N ILE A 78 11.59 -2.69 -20.38
CA ILE A 78 10.20 -2.53 -20.78
C ILE A 78 9.63 -1.31 -20.04
N ASP A 79 8.87 -0.47 -20.74
CA ASP A 79 8.23 0.70 -20.14
C ASP A 79 7.23 0.29 -19.04
N PRO A 80 7.47 0.62 -17.76
CA PRO A 80 6.61 0.20 -16.66
C PRO A 80 5.34 1.05 -16.52
N ARG A 81 5.23 2.18 -17.25
CA ARG A 81 4.13 3.15 -17.10
C ARG A 81 2.73 2.54 -17.27
N PRO A 82 2.46 1.64 -18.23
CA PRO A 82 1.15 1.00 -18.35
C PRO A 82 0.80 0.14 -17.14
N THR A 83 1.76 -0.63 -16.61
CA THR A 83 1.56 -1.45 -15.40
C THR A 83 1.37 -0.58 -14.16
N LEU A 84 2.21 0.45 -13.98
CA LEU A 84 2.04 1.46 -12.91
C LEU A 84 0.65 2.09 -12.93
N GLN A 85 0.16 2.50 -14.09
CA GLN A 85 -1.16 3.14 -14.17
C GLN A 85 -2.29 2.17 -13.83
N ARG A 86 -2.23 0.91 -14.32
CA ARG A 86 -3.22 -0.13 -13.95
C ARG A 86 -3.26 -0.37 -12.45
N MET A 87 -2.10 -0.44 -11.80
CA MET A 87 -2.00 -0.63 -10.35
C MET A 87 -2.57 0.57 -9.58
N ILE A 88 -2.25 1.80 -10.01
CA ILE A 88 -2.80 3.02 -9.40
C ILE A 88 -4.34 3.06 -9.54
N ASP A 89 -4.87 2.71 -10.71
CA ASP A 89 -6.32 2.68 -10.93
C ASP A 89 -7.02 1.61 -10.07
N ALA A 90 -6.37 0.46 -9.83
CA ALA A 90 -6.86 -0.58 -8.92
C ALA A 90 -6.89 -0.09 -7.47
N LEU A 91 -5.87 0.63 -7.02
CA LEU A 91 -5.85 1.22 -5.69
C LEU A 91 -6.92 2.30 -5.52
N ASP A 92 -7.19 3.11 -6.53
CA ASP A 92 -8.28 4.09 -6.50
C ASP A 92 -9.66 3.39 -6.35
N ARG A 93 -9.86 2.23 -6.98
CA ARG A 93 -11.07 1.42 -6.78
C ARG A 93 -11.16 0.85 -5.36
N CYS A 94 -10.07 0.31 -4.81
CA CYS A 94 -10.02 -0.19 -3.43
C CYS A 94 -10.31 0.93 -2.41
N GLN A 95 -9.78 2.13 -2.63
CA GLN A 95 -10.02 3.27 -1.75
C GLN A 95 -11.47 3.77 -1.83
N ARG A 96 -12.07 3.79 -3.02
CA ARG A 96 -13.48 4.21 -3.19
C ARG A 96 -14.48 3.19 -2.66
N SER A 97 -14.17 1.90 -2.73
CA SER A 97 -15.04 0.85 -2.15
C SER A 97 -15.04 0.88 -0.62
N THR A 98 -13.97 1.40 -0.02
CA THR A 98 -13.82 1.57 1.43
C THR A 98 -14.15 2.98 1.94
N ASP A 99 -14.33 3.96 1.06
CA ASP A 99 -14.79 5.32 1.41
C ASP A 99 -16.32 5.36 1.59
N ASN A 100 -16.78 4.88 2.74
CA ASN A 100 -18.17 4.94 3.19
C ASN A 100 -18.50 6.21 4.01
N ARG A 101 -17.63 7.25 3.99
CA ARG A 101 -17.67 8.46 4.85
C ARG A 101 -17.45 8.23 6.35
N GLU A 102 -17.23 7.00 6.79
CA GLU A 102 -16.95 6.67 8.21
C GLU A 102 -15.46 6.40 8.46
N THR A 103 -14.68 6.08 7.43
CA THR A 103 -13.24 5.78 7.54
C THR A 103 -12.45 6.93 8.19
N SER A 104 -12.05 6.74 9.45
CA SER A 104 -11.27 7.70 10.23
C SER A 104 -9.92 7.13 10.68
N LEU A 105 -8.91 8.00 10.84
CA LEU A 105 -7.60 7.66 11.42
C LEU A 105 -7.53 8.20 12.83
N ILE A 106 -7.42 7.31 13.82
CA ILE A 106 -7.29 7.71 15.22
C ILE A 106 -5.84 7.52 15.66
N ILE A 107 -5.16 8.63 15.98
CA ILE A 107 -3.81 8.61 16.55
C ILE A 107 -3.94 8.87 18.05
N ARG A 108 -3.59 7.88 18.88
CA ARG A 108 -3.55 8.04 20.33
C ARG A 108 -2.12 8.12 20.84
N ALA A 109 -1.84 9.17 21.62
CA ALA A 109 -0.57 9.31 22.33
C ALA A 109 -0.77 8.94 23.80
N PHE A 110 0.04 8.01 24.29
CA PHE A 110 0.04 7.60 25.69
C PHE A 110 1.37 7.99 26.34
N SER A 111 1.30 8.55 27.54
CA SER A 111 2.47 8.74 28.40
C SER A 111 2.57 7.51 29.31
N ALA A 112 3.75 6.89 29.37
CA ALA A 112 4.00 5.81 30.33
C ALA A 112 3.74 6.32 31.76
N PRO A 113 3.14 5.50 32.65
CA PRO A 113 2.89 5.86 34.04
C PRO A 113 4.18 6.13 34.82
#